data_AF-A0A4Z1JH80-F1
#
_entry.id   AF-A0A4Z1JH80-F1
#
_cell.length_a   1.000
_cell.length_b   1.000
_cell.length_c   1.000
_cell.angle_alpha   90.00
_cell.angle_beta   90.00
_cell.angle_gamma   90.00
#
_symmetry.space_group_name_H-M   'P 1'
#
loop_
_entity.id
_entity.type
_entity.pdbx_description
1 polymer ?
#
loop_
_entity_poly.entity_id
_entity_poly.type
_entity_poly.pdbx_seq_one_letter_code
_entity_poly.pdbx_strand_id
1 'polypeptide(L)'
;MASNSVCLFLNKVPLEIRTQIYKELLVKKILGTADSVSRSASYGADTMVCHQIYVEALDILYKENTFYIACFRVDNHLSMDMGAESDDENPTAVQYVEGPLVELCPLMRYQNNQSKMPFPIPSLGNCSTVSRVRKWRVVVSRLTSSGGSWDPIWSLRDFCEVISQDPPISLELLILPCGLDYGRDNHYSFDSYEQILKPLKILRNIQTCAIKEACATDVPDVIQLADDGLVKKFREGDEALADWELPTDLKTEIETLTTGQQPLDIQHMMHKNLVAYARTFERYQPYKMQMGLRREDITRIDPRCLEYAEFLDTGSFNPFIEPTLHPLEFELRNCQDAVMNSGEDEWTFKEHRKHALTHLERQWNQIMNANHELTTFIKTEKVPGGIFDAVERRNEQLGFSNNTWEMRDPNREQKICLALVYLKRYAKAFKRHSTSAIEAQIQSQHHLYNSHYKNLPRDRLIKHLMTDHQVGKIRHFITKFSTAVDMCDQQYLEILTARKALFDYDGLGEYECGDFNLHKGLSVEMIDWSVNERDLTPQQSLESDDYYGEDSDDESGWSNYY
;
A
#
# COMPACT_ATOMS: atom_id res chain seq x y z
N MET A 1 -25.50 2.56 5.26
CA MET A 1 -25.97 3.94 5.04
C MET A 1 -26.63 4.44 6.32
N ALA A 2 -25.87 5.06 7.21
CA ALA A 2 -26.42 5.68 8.43
C ALA A 2 -26.81 7.14 8.09
N SER A 3 -28.03 7.54 8.44
CA SER A 3 -28.52 8.91 8.25
C SER A 3 -27.61 9.89 9.00
N ASN A 4 -27.07 10.89 8.30
CA ASN A 4 -26.43 12.06 8.91
C ASN A 4 -27.46 12.82 9.77
N SER A 5 -27.66 12.41 11.02
CA SER A 5 -28.54 13.13 11.95
C SER A 5 -27.85 14.42 12.37
N VAL A 6 -28.19 15.51 11.71
CA VAL A 6 -27.69 16.85 12.06
C VAL A 6 -28.29 17.25 13.41
N CYS A 7 -27.44 17.62 14.37
CA CYS A 7 -27.86 18.08 15.68
C CYS A 7 -28.47 19.48 15.58
N LEU A 8 -29.81 19.56 15.68
CA LEU A 8 -30.57 20.80 15.57
C LEU A 8 -30.19 21.87 16.61
N PHE A 9 -29.64 21.45 17.75
CA PHE A 9 -29.13 22.37 18.77
C PHE A 9 -27.85 23.08 18.31
N LEU A 10 -26.88 22.33 17.76
CA LEU A 10 -25.61 22.91 17.30
C LEU A 10 -25.86 23.94 16.19
N ASN A 11 -26.82 23.71 15.29
CA ASN A 11 -27.16 24.65 14.22
C ASN A 11 -27.67 26.03 14.70
N LYS A 12 -28.07 26.16 15.97
CA LYS A 12 -28.51 27.44 16.55
C LYS A 12 -27.36 28.23 17.19
N VAL A 13 -26.20 27.60 17.37
CA VAL A 13 -25.03 28.22 17.98
C VAL A 13 -24.02 28.55 16.87
N PRO A 14 -23.56 29.82 16.75
CA PRO A 14 -22.53 30.21 15.80
C PRO A 14 -21.27 29.35 15.94
N LEU A 15 -20.61 29.06 14.82
CA LEU A 15 -19.44 28.18 14.79
C LEU A 15 -18.36 28.65 15.76
N GLU A 16 -18.15 29.96 15.90
CA GLU A 16 -17.14 30.57 16.77
C GLU A 16 -17.38 30.22 18.25
N ILE A 17 -18.63 30.28 18.70
CA ILE A 17 -19.00 29.91 20.07
C ILE A 17 -18.84 28.41 20.27
N ARG A 18 -19.23 27.59 19.27
CA ARG A 18 -19.01 26.13 19.32
C ARG A 18 -17.53 25.79 19.39
N THR A 19 -16.68 26.44 18.59
CA THR A 19 -15.22 26.30 18.64
C THR A 19 -14.68 26.62 20.04
N GLN A 20 -15.13 27.69 20.68
CA GLN A 20 -14.70 28.00 22.05
C GLN A 20 -15.15 26.91 23.03
N ILE A 21 -16.40 26.45 22.95
CA ILE A 21 -16.91 25.34 23.76
C ILE A 21 -16.06 24.09 23.56
N TYR A 22 -15.71 23.76 22.31
CA TYR A 22 -14.87 22.61 21.99
C TYR A 22 -13.47 22.75 22.60
N LYS A 23 -12.88 23.96 22.62
CA LYS A 23 -11.59 24.20 23.27
C LYS A 23 -11.64 23.88 24.77
N GLU A 24 -12.64 24.42 25.47
CA GLU A 24 -12.81 24.18 26.91
C GLU A 24 -13.08 22.71 27.24
N LEU A 25 -13.78 21.98 26.37
CA LEU A 25 -14.14 20.58 26.59
C LEU A 25 -13.05 19.59 26.21
N LEU A 26 -12.34 19.85 25.10
CA LEU A 26 -11.47 18.87 24.45
C LEU A 26 -9.98 19.13 24.66
N VAL A 27 -9.58 20.35 25.04
CA VAL A 27 -8.17 20.65 25.33
C VAL A 27 -7.90 20.27 26.78
N LYS A 28 -7.32 19.08 26.99
CA LYS A 28 -7.04 18.53 28.31
C LYS A 28 -5.58 18.16 28.44
N LYS A 29 -4.88 18.77 29.42
CA LYS A 29 -3.47 18.49 29.72
C LYS A 29 -3.20 17.02 30.02
N ILE A 30 -4.18 16.31 30.60
CA ILE A 30 -4.05 14.89 30.95
C ILE A 30 -3.71 14.01 29.73
N LEU A 31 -4.16 14.36 28.53
CA LEU A 31 -3.89 13.60 27.30
C LEU A 31 -2.40 13.50 26.97
N GLY A 32 -1.57 14.42 27.49
CA GLY A 32 -0.11 14.43 27.34
C GLY A 32 0.63 13.79 28.51
N THR A 33 -0.05 13.04 29.38
CA THR A 33 0.54 12.42 30.58
C THR A 33 0.25 10.91 30.64
N ALA A 34 1.05 10.17 31.42
CA ALA A 34 0.88 8.74 31.61
C ALA A 34 -0.52 8.35 32.15
N ASP A 35 -1.14 9.22 32.95
CA ASP A 35 -2.50 9.03 33.49
C ASP A 35 -3.55 8.78 32.39
N SER A 36 -3.34 9.31 31.19
CA SER A 36 -4.26 9.12 30.06
C SER A 36 -4.29 7.70 29.49
N VAL A 37 -3.31 6.86 29.85
CA VAL A 37 -3.21 5.46 29.44
C VAL A 37 -3.12 4.52 30.64
N SER A 38 -3.46 5.02 31.82
CA SER A 38 -3.48 4.22 33.05
C SER A 38 -4.59 3.16 32.99
N ARG A 39 -4.24 1.93 33.39
CA ARG A 39 -5.19 0.83 33.56
C ARG A 39 -6.22 1.16 34.63
N SER A 40 -5.80 1.81 35.73
CA SER A 40 -6.70 2.20 36.82
C SER A 40 -7.80 3.18 36.39
N ALA A 41 -7.57 3.94 35.32
CA ALA A 41 -8.52 4.87 34.71
C ALA A 41 -9.24 4.28 33.47
N SER A 42 -9.22 2.95 33.29
CA SER A 42 -9.77 2.26 32.10
C SER A 42 -9.29 2.87 30.78
N TYR A 43 -8.02 3.31 30.73
CA TYR A 43 -7.42 3.99 29.58
C TYR A 43 -8.20 5.25 29.11
N GLY A 44 -9.02 5.86 29.98
CA GLY A 44 -9.80 7.06 29.65
C GLY A 44 -11.07 6.83 28.81
N ALA A 45 -11.71 5.65 28.90
CA ALA A 45 -12.83 5.24 28.04
C ALA A 45 -14.16 6.02 28.23
N ASP A 46 -14.30 6.89 29.23
CA ASP A 46 -15.59 7.50 29.62
C ASP A 46 -16.06 8.70 28.76
N THR A 47 -15.50 8.92 27.57
CA THR A 47 -15.90 10.05 26.71
C THR A 47 -16.33 9.60 25.31
N MET A 48 -17.65 9.58 25.10
CA MET A 48 -18.28 9.49 23.79
C MET A 48 -18.65 10.88 23.31
N VAL A 49 -18.21 11.25 22.11
CA VAL A 49 -18.56 12.52 21.44
C VAL A 49 -19.50 12.20 20.28
N CYS A 50 -20.55 13.00 20.07
CA CYS A 50 -21.42 12.80 18.92
C CYS A 50 -20.68 13.11 17.61
N HIS A 51 -21.03 12.43 16.53
CA HIS A 51 -20.27 12.50 15.26
C HIS A 51 -20.10 13.94 14.73
N GLN A 52 -21.12 14.78 14.85
CA GLN A 52 -21.04 16.18 14.40
C GLN A 52 -20.02 16.99 15.21
N ILE A 53 -20.00 16.86 16.54
CA ILE A 53 -19.01 17.55 17.39
C ILE A 53 -17.62 17.02 17.07
N TYR A 54 -17.48 15.70 16.88
CA TYR A 54 -16.20 15.10 16.51
C TYR A 54 -15.68 15.75 15.22
N VAL A 55 -16.46 15.77 14.14
CA VAL A 55 -16.05 16.34 12.84
C VAL A 55 -15.70 17.83 12.95
N GLU A 56 -16.51 18.64 13.63
CA GLU A 56 -16.26 20.08 13.77
C GLU A 56 -15.05 20.39 14.66
N ALA A 57 -14.74 19.53 15.63
CA ALA A 57 -13.71 19.76 16.64
C ALA A 57 -12.40 18.98 16.41
N LEU A 58 -12.29 18.23 15.30
CA LEU A 58 -11.11 17.43 14.95
C LEU A 58 -9.81 18.21 15.10
N ASP A 59 -9.76 19.40 14.51
CA ASP A 59 -8.57 20.24 14.51
C ASP A 59 -8.20 20.73 15.90
N ILE A 60 -9.19 21.08 16.72
CA ILE A 60 -8.96 21.52 18.11
C ILE A 60 -8.41 20.35 18.92
N LEU A 61 -9.06 19.18 18.83
CA LEU A 61 -8.67 17.99 19.58
C LEU A 61 -7.25 17.56 19.24
N TYR A 62 -6.89 17.44 17.96
CA TYR A 62 -5.61 16.86 17.55
C TYR A 62 -4.46 17.87 17.37
N LYS A 63 -4.75 19.14 17.06
CA LYS A 63 -3.70 20.16 16.86
C LYS A 63 -3.36 20.95 18.12
N GLU A 64 -4.33 21.19 19.02
CA GLU A 64 -4.07 22.01 20.21
C GLU A 64 -3.54 21.19 21.39
N ASN A 65 -3.99 19.94 21.56
CA ASN A 65 -3.51 19.03 22.61
C ASN A 65 -2.13 18.45 22.34
N THR A 66 -1.44 18.12 23.44
CA THR A 66 -0.32 17.18 23.43
C THR A 66 -0.85 15.80 23.76
N PHE A 67 -0.47 14.79 22.97
CA PHE A 67 -0.82 13.40 23.23
C PHE A 67 0.38 12.61 23.75
N TYR A 68 0.10 11.72 24.67
CA TYR A 68 1.03 10.77 25.24
C TYR A 68 1.02 9.47 24.46
N ILE A 69 2.20 8.85 24.30
CA ILE A 69 2.33 7.47 23.85
C ILE A 69 3.50 6.80 24.56
N ALA A 70 3.26 5.65 25.17
CA ALA A 70 4.34 4.75 25.54
C ALA A 70 4.49 3.72 24.43
N CYS A 71 5.67 3.67 23.81
CA CYS A 71 5.99 2.74 22.73
C CYS A 71 6.30 1.34 23.28
N PHE A 72 5.33 0.80 24.03
CA PHE A 72 5.36 -0.45 24.77
C PHE A 72 4.16 -1.28 24.35
N ARG A 73 4.40 -2.49 23.85
CA ARG A 73 3.36 -3.43 23.39
C ARG A 73 3.81 -4.87 23.61
N VAL A 74 2.87 -5.80 23.52
CA VAL A 74 3.15 -7.24 23.42
C VAL A 74 3.65 -7.55 22.00
N ASP A 75 4.70 -8.37 21.88
CA ASP A 75 5.15 -8.79 20.56
C ASP A 75 4.10 -9.65 19.85
N ASN A 76 4.05 -9.53 18.53
CA ASN A 76 3.23 -10.36 17.65
C ASN A 76 3.89 -11.74 17.41
N HIS A 77 4.53 -12.30 18.43
CA HIS A 77 5.11 -13.63 18.39
C HIS A 77 4.28 -14.55 19.29
N LEU A 78 3.62 -15.54 18.68
CA LEU A 78 3.02 -16.63 19.43
C LEU A 78 4.16 -17.37 20.13
N SER A 79 4.20 -17.33 21.46
CA SER A 79 5.05 -18.26 22.19
C SER A 79 4.57 -19.66 21.82
N MET A 80 5.38 -20.40 21.07
CA MET A 80 5.19 -21.85 20.92
C MET A 80 5.57 -22.53 22.23
N ASP A 81 4.94 -22.16 23.35
CA ASP A 81 4.97 -22.99 24.54
C ASP A 81 3.94 -24.10 24.33
N MET A 82 4.31 -25.00 23.41
CA MET A 82 3.65 -26.26 23.14
C MET A 82 3.89 -27.16 24.37
N GLY A 83 3.13 -26.91 25.43
CA GLY A 83 2.77 -27.95 26.37
C GLY A 83 2.08 -29.05 25.59
N ALA A 84 2.81 -30.14 25.37
CA ALA A 84 2.42 -31.27 24.56
C ALA A 84 1.09 -31.91 25.01
N GLU A 85 0.47 -32.63 24.06
CA GLU A 85 -0.51 -33.71 24.28
C GLU A 85 -1.98 -33.32 24.52
N SER A 86 -2.59 -32.66 23.54
CA SER A 86 -4.05 -32.74 23.36
C SER A 86 -4.38 -32.93 21.88
N ASP A 87 -4.62 -34.18 21.47
CA ASP A 87 -4.97 -34.59 20.09
C ASP A 87 -6.37 -34.12 19.62
N ASP A 88 -7.06 -33.27 20.41
CA ASP A 88 -8.41 -32.76 20.14
C ASP A 88 -8.43 -31.24 19.85
N GLU A 89 -7.41 -30.69 19.19
CA GLU A 89 -7.41 -29.27 18.81
C GLU A 89 -8.26 -28.99 17.57
N ASN A 90 -9.43 -28.41 17.83
CA ASN A 90 -10.29 -27.78 16.84
C ASN A 90 -9.52 -26.63 16.15
N PRO A 91 -9.24 -26.68 14.83
CA PRO A 91 -8.40 -25.71 14.11
C PRO A 91 -9.02 -24.30 13.98
N THR A 92 -10.12 -24.03 14.71
CA THR A 92 -10.82 -22.74 14.76
C THR A 92 -10.74 -22.05 16.12
N ALA A 93 -9.94 -22.58 17.06
CA ALA A 93 -9.73 -21.92 18.36
C ALA A 93 -8.94 -20.60 18.15
N VAL A 94 -9.65 -19.47 18.25
CA VAL A 94 -9.03 -18.14 18.27
C VAL A 94 -8.13 -18.05 19.51
N GLN A 95 -6.81 -17.96 19.29
CA GLN A 95 -5.85 -17.75 20.37
C GLN A 95 -6.01 -16.35 20.95
N TYR A 96 -5.92 -16.25 22.27
CA TYR A 96 -6.03 -15.00 23.02
C TYR A 96 -4.67 -14.63 23.60
N VAL A 97 -4.25 -13.39 23.38
CA VAL A 97 -3.04 -12.82 23.98
C VAL A 97 -3.47 -11.87 25.10
N GLU A 98 -2.86 -12.01 26.27
CA GLU A 98 -3.04 -11.08 27.39
C GLU A 98 -1.97 -9.99 27.35
N GLY A 99 -2.32 -8.73 27.67
CA GLY A 99 -1.39 -7.59 27.72
C GLY A 99 -1.83 -6.39 26.86
N PRO A 100 -1.08 -5.27 26.89
CA PRO A 100 -1.34 -4.16 25.98
C PRO A 100 -0.97 -4.58 24.56
N LEU A 101 -1.99 -4.74 23.74
CA LEU A 101 -1.85 -5.33 22.40
C LEU A 101 -1.15 -4.33 21.46
N VAL A 102 -1.48 -3.05 21.60
CA VAL A 102 -0.91 -1.96 20.81
C VAL A 102 -0.24 -0.94 21.71
N GLU A 103 0.56 -0.06 21.14
CA GLU A 103 1.23 1.01 21.87
C GLU A 103 0.24 1.77 22.76
N LEU A 104 0.65 2.03 23.99
CA LEU A 104 -0.19 2.65 25.00
C LEU A 104 -0.38 4.12 24.66
N CYS A 105 -1.51 4.42 24.02
CA CYS A 105 -1.90 5.74 23.57
C CYS A 105 -3.38 6.00 23.88
N PRO A 106 -3.79 7.23 24.25
CA PRO A 106 -5.20 7.56 24.45
C PRO A 106 -6.07 7.28 23.22
N LEU A 107 -5.46 7.29 22.03
CA LEU A 107 -6.12 6.98 20.76
C LEU A 107 -6.43 5.48 20.62
N MET A 108 -5.67 4.62 21.29
CA MET A 108 -5.78 3.16 21.23
C MET A 108 -6.45 2.56 22.47
N ARG A 109 -7.06 3.41 23.30
CA ARG A 109 -7.68 3.02 24.58
C ARG A 109 -8.72 1.90 24.44
N TYR A 110 -9.52 1.91 23.38
CA TYR A 110 -10.54 0.89 23.17
C TYR A 110 -9.92 -0.45 22.80
N GLN A 111 -8.82 -0.45 22.08
CA GLN A 111 -8.07 -1.65 21.72
C GLN A 111 -7.39 -2.24 22.96
N ASN A 112 -6.72 -1.40 23.75
CA ASN A 112 -6.02 -1.84 24.96
C ASN A 112 -6.95 -2.18 26.14
N ASN A 113 -8.21 -1.72 26.12
CA ASN A 113 -9.22 -2.12 27.11
C ASN A 113 -9.90 -3.46 26.78
N GLN A 114 -9.65 -4.04 25.60
CA GLN A 114 -10.17 -5.36 25.27
C GLN A 114 -9.27 -6.44 25.85
N SER A 115 -9.85 -7.34 26.66
CA SER A 115 -9.16 -8.52 27.20
C SER A 115 -8.92 -9.61 26.15
N LYS A 116 -9.52 -9.47 24.97
CA LYS A 116 -9.53 -10.45 23.88
C LYS A 116 -9.58 -9.72 22.55
N MET A 117 -8.50 -9.78 21.78
CA MET A 117 -8.49 -9.32 20.39
C MET A 117 -8.17 -10.46 19.44
N PRO A 118 -8.72 -10.42 18.22
CA PRO A 118 -8.24 -11.26 17.13
C PRO A 118 -6.75 -11.01 16.86
N PHE A 119 -5.99 -12.09 16.73
CA PHE A 119 -4.69 -12.05 16.08
C PHE A 119 -4.90 -11.99 14.54
N PRO A 120 -4.11 -11.21 13.78
CA PRO A 120 -2.96 -10.40 14.20
C PRO A 120 -3.35 -9.10 14.88
N ILE A 121 -2.52 -8.65 15.82
CA ILE A 121 -2.79 -7.41 16.56
C ILE A 121 -2.70 -6.20 15.61
N PRO A 122 -3.68 -5.27 15.62
CA PRO A 122 -3.63 -4.07 14.79
C PRO A 122 -2.34 -3.26 15.00
N SER A 123 -1.70 -2.76 13.95
CA SER A 123 -0.55 -1.85 14.11
C SER A 123 -1.02 -0.41 14.37
N LEU A 124 -0.14 0.42 14.94
CA LEU A 124 -0.37 1.86 15.09
C LEU A 124 -0.75 2.55 13.77
N GLY A 125 -0.20 2.06 12.65
CA GLY A 125 -0.48 2.57 11.30
C GLY A 125 -1.92 2.42 10.83
N ASN A 126 -2.71 1.55 11.46
CA ASN A 126 -4.14 1.44 11.16
C ASN A 126 -4.96 2.59 11.78
N CYS A 127 -4.38 3.35 12.70
CA CYS A 127 -5.05 4.43 13.39
C CYS A 127 -4.82 5.77 12.69
N SER A 128 -5.69 6.10 11.72
CA SER A 128 -5.62 7.34 10.93
C SER A 128 -5.66 8.65 11.74
N THR A 129 -5.98 8.60 13.04
CA THR A 129 -5.94 9.76 13.93
C THR A 129 -4.54 10.06 14.45
N VAL A 130 -3.62 9.09 14.45
CA VAL A 130 -2.24 9.28 14.92
C VAL A 130 -1.52 10.35 14.08
N SER A 131 -1.66 10.29 12.75
CA SER A 131 -1.07 11.29 11.84
C SER A 131 -1.67 12.70 11.99
N ARG A 132 -2.84 12.84 12.60
CA ARG A 132 -3.48 14.16 12.80
C ARG A 132 -2.91 14.92 13.99
N VAL A 133 -2.28 14.23 14.93
CA VAL A 133 -1.75 14.81 16.16
C VAL A 133 -0.52 15.65 15.86
N ARG A 134 -0.50 16.89 16.37
CA ARG A 134 0.60 17.84 16.12
C ARG A 134 1.62 17.95 17.24
N LYS A 135 1.32 17.44 18.44
CA LYS A 135 2.21 17.51 19.59
C LYS A 135 2.24 16.16 20.29
N TRP A 136 3.41 15.54 20.32
CA TRP A 136 3.61 14.23 20.93
C TRP A 136 4.55 14.31 22.12
N ARG A 137 4.21 13.56 23.16
CA ARG A 137 5.07 13.21 24.28
C ARG A 137 5.22 11.69 24.28
N VAL A 138 6.42 11.23 23.97
CA VAL A 138 6.72 9.82 23.68
C VAL A 138 7.59 9.26 24.78
N VAL A 139 7.29 8.06 25.24
CA VAL A 139 8.07 7.36 26.26
C VAL A 139 8.59 6.05 25.67
N VAL A 140 9.89 5.79 25.84
CA VAL A 140 10.56 4.55 25.41
C VAL A 140 11.59 4.10 26.45
N SER A 141 11.77 2.79 26.61
CA SER A 141 12.87 2.21 27.40
C SER A 141 13.96 1.61 26.52
N ARG A 142 15.14 1.43 27.11
CA ARG A 142 16.27 0.65 26.57
C ARG A 142 16.15 -0.85 26.87
N LEU A 143 15.19 -1.28 27.67
CA LEU A 143 15.04 -2.68 28.05
C LEU A 143 14.63 -3.54 26.83
N THR A 144 15.49 -4.49 26.46
CA THR A 144 15.31 -5.34 25.27
C THR A 144 14.36 -6.51 25.49
N SER A 145 14.33 -7.07 26.70
CA SER A 145 13.38 -8.08 27.10
C SER A 145 12.86 -7.73 28.48
N SER A 146 11.57 -7.42 28.55
CA SER A 146 10.90 -7.13 29.83
C SER A 146 10.67 -8.39 30.67
N GLY A 147 10.88 -9.58 30.09
CA GLY A 147 10.47 -10.84 30.69
C GLY A 147 8.95 -10.93 30.97
N GLY A 148 8.54 -12.06 31.54
CA GLY A 148 7.13 -12.30 31.90
C GLY A 148 6.30 -13.01 30.83
N SER A 149 5.04 -13.34 31.19
CA SER A 149 4.18 -14.24 30.42
C SER A 149 3.71 -13.72 29.06
N TRP A 150 3.93 -12.43 28.76
CA TRP A 150 3.38 -11.74 27.60
C TRP A 150 4.44 -11.07 26.72
N ASP A 151 5.73 -11.38 26.93
CA ASP A 151 6.89 -10.94 26.15
C ASP A 151 6.78 -9.52 25.53
N PRO A 152 6.75 -8.46 26.36
CA PRO A 152 6.52 -7.11 25.84
C PRO A 152 7.83 -6.45 25.38
N ILE A 153 7.69 -5.62 24.35
CA ILE A 153 8.77 -4.96 23.61
C ILE A 153 8.60 -3.44 23.64
N TRP A 154 9.72 -2.75 23.81
CA TRP A 154 9.85 -1.31 23.58
C TRP A 154 10.34 -1.05 22.16
N SER A 155 9.58 -0.29 21.36
CA SER A 155 9.97 0.02 19.98
C SER A 155 9.44 1.36 19.49
N LEU A 156 10.34 2.29 19.17
CA LEU A 156 9.99 3.57 18.53
C LEU A 156 9.64 3.43 17.05
N ARG A 157 9.90 2.27 16.44
CA ARG A 157 9.83 2.09 14.99
C ARG A 157 8.46 2.40 14.42
N ASP A 158 7.43 1.68 14.84
CA ASP A 158 6.08 1.81 14.28
C ASP A 158 5.54 3.24 14.48
N PHE A 159 5.84 3.84 15.64
CA PHE A 159 5.52 5.23 15.88
C PHE A 159 6.19 6.16 14.86
N CYS A 160 7.51 6.07 14.70
CA CYS A 160 8.26 6.92 13.79
C CYS A 160 7.84 6.71 12.32
N GLU A 161 7.57 5.48 11.91
CA GLU A 161 7.08 5.17 10.55
C GLU A 161 5.74 5.85 10.28
N VAL A 162 4.81 5.79 11.22
CA VAL A 162 3.48 6.43 11.08
C VAL A 162 3.58 7.94 11.02
N ILE A 163 4.38 8.57 11.90
CA ILE A 163 4.48 10.04 11.94
C ILE A 163 5.43 10.62 10.90
N SER A 164 6.24 9.80 10.22
CA SER A 164 7.13 10.27 9.15
C SER A 164 6.37 10.82 7.93
N GLN A 165 5.14 10.34 7.69
CA GLN A 165 4.31 10.76 6.56
C GLN A 165 3.67 12.15 6.76
N ASP A 166 3.27 12.45 7.99
CA ASP A 166 2.72 13.75 8.39
C ASP A 166 3.38 14.19 9.69
N PRO A 167 4.56 14.84 9.62
CA PRO A 167 5.36 15.13 10.80
C PRO A 167 4.62 16.06 11.78
N PRO A 168 4.72 15.80 13.09
CA PRO A 168 4.14 16.66 14.09
C PRO A 168 4.90 17.99 14.17
N ILE A 169 4.27 18.99 14.76
CA ILE A 169 4.91 20.27 15.06
C ILE A 169 5.92 20.09 16.20
N SER A 170 5.56 19.32 17.23
CA SER A 170 6.38 19.12 18.41
C SER A 170 6.46 17.64 18.80
N LEU A 171 7.67 17.21 19.13
CA LEU A 171 8.00 15.88 19.63
C LEU A 171 8.87 16.02 20.88
N GLU A 172 8.37 15.58 22.03
CA GLU A 172 9.15 15.39 23.25
C GLU A 172 9.35 13.90 23.47
N LEU A 173 10.60 13.42 23.33
CA LEU A 173 10.96 12.04 23.64
C LEU A 173 11.52 11.96 25.06
N LEU A 174 10.95 11.05 25.85
CA LEU A 174 11.36 10.73 27.21
C LEU A 174 11.93 9.31 27.22
N ILE A 175 13.19 9.17 27.59
CA ILE A 175 13.84 7.87 27.71
C ILE A 175 13.79 7.43 29.16
N LEU A 176 13.30 6.22 29.44
CA LEU A 176 13.32 5.66 30.78
C LEU A 176 14.76 5.39 31.23
N PRO A 177 15.15 5.87 32.41
CA PRO A 177 16.39 5.48 33.07
C PRO A 177 16.43 3.97 33.33
N CYS A 178 17.61 3.37 33.14
CA CYS A 178 17.82 1.96 33.43
C CYS A 178 17.43 1.63 34.87
N GLY A 179 16.63 0.58 35.04
CA GLY A 179 16.19 0.11 36.35
C GLY A 179 14.99 0.85 36.93
N LEU A 180 14.39 1.81 36.22
CA LEU A 180 13.05 2.29 36.56
C LEU A 180 11.98 1.31 36.09
N ASP A 181 12.18 0.64 34.96
CA ASP A 181 11.34 -0.44 34.45
C ASP A 181 11.84 -1.80 34.93
N TYR A 182 10.95 -2.57 35.56
CA TYR A 182 11.28 -3.87 36.14
C TYR A 182 10.86 -5.00 35.20
N GLY A 183 11.84 -5.82 34.81
CA GLY A 183 11.59 -7.11 34.19
C GLY A 183 11.47 -8.21 35.24
N ARG A 184 10.54 -9.15 35.06
CA ARG A 184 10.34 -10.23 36.06
C ARG A 184 11.53 -11.18 36.18
N ASP A 185 12.39 -11.21 35.17
CA ASP A 185 13.53 -12.12 35.08
C ASP A 185 14.82 -11.36 35.40
N ASN A 186 15.70 -11.95 36.23
CA ASN A 186 16.97 -11.34 36.65
C ASN A 186 18.02 -11.21 35.52
N HIS A 187 17.65 -11.43 34.26
CA HIS A 187 18.51 -11.33 33.09
C HIS A 187 18.15 -10.07 32.30
N TYR A 188 18.71 -8.94 32.71
CA TYR A 188 18.48 -7.66 32.05
C TYR A 188 19.46 -7.49 30.89
N SER A 189 18.94 -7.17 29.71
CA SER A 189 19.72 -6.67 28.59
C SER A 189 19.16 -5.33 28.13
N PHE A 190 20.06 -4.38 27.87
CA PHE A 190 19.70 -3.03 27.45
C PHE A 190 20.32 -2.73 26.09
N ASP A 191 19.54 -2.12 25.23
CA ASP A 191 20.02 -1.57 23.96
C ASP A 191 20.85 -0.31 24.20
N SER A 192 21.75 -0.03 23.25
CA SER A 192 22.47 1.24 23.22
C SER A 192 21.53 2.39 22.84
N TYR A 193 21.88 3.62 23.22
CA TYR A 193 21.14 4.82 22.81
C TYR A 193 21.04 4.93 21.29
N GLU A 194 22.08 4.53 20.56
CA GLU A 194 22.07 4.53 19.11
C GLU A 194 20.99 3.62 18.53
N GLN A 195 20.82 2.41 19.08
CA GLN A 195 19.81 1.46 18.62
C GLN A 195 18.40 1.96 18.90
N ILE A 196 18.12 2.43 20.11
CA ILE A 196 16.77 2.90 20.46
C ILE A 196 16.37 4.18 19.74
N LEU A 197 17.32 5.10 19.49
CA LEU A 197 17.05 6.38 18.82
C LEU A 197 17.15 6.27 17.30
N LYS A 198 17.66 5.17 16.76
CA LYS A 198 17.77 4.92 15.32
C LYS A 198 16.49 5.22 14.54
N PRO A 199 15.29 4.81 15.00
CA PRO A 199 14.04 5.13 14.29
C PRO A 199 13.77 6.63 14.17
N LEU A 200 14.29 7.49 15.04
CA LEU A 200 14.10 8.94 14.88
C LEU A 200 14.83 9.50 13.67
N LYS A 201 15.86 8.79 13.15
CA LYS A 201 16.60 9.23 11.96
C LYS A 201 15.72 9.29 10.71
N ILE A 202 14.54 8.64 10.68
CA ILE A 202 13.60 8.74 9.57
C ILE A 202 12.68 9.97 9.59
N LEU A 203 12.67 10.72 10.69
CA LEU A 203 11.79 11.88 10.84
C LEU A 203 12.45 13.14 10.28
N ARG A 204 11.67 13.99 9.63
CA ARG A 204 12.10 15.29 9.09
C ARG A 204 11.00 16.33 9.33
N ASN A 205 11.37 17.61 9.24
CA ASN A 205 10.44 18.75 9.30
C ASN A 205 9.66 18.90 10.62
N ILE A 206 10.16 18.37 11.74
CA ILE A 206 9.57 18.62 13.06
C ILE A 206 10.07 19.99 13.57
N GLN A 207 9.18 20.89 13.98
CA GLN A 207 9.61 22.24 14.39
C GLN A 207 10.34 22.25 15.73
N THR A 208 9.95 21.35 16.64
CA THR A 208 10.56 21.26 17.98
C THR A 208 10.71 19.81 18.38
N CYS A 209 11.95 19.35 18.47
CA CYS A 209 12.31 18.03 18.98
C CYS A 209 13.10 18.22 20.28
N ALA A 210 12.73 17.52 21.34
CA ALA A 210 13.46 17.55 22.61
C ALA A 210 13.58 16.14 23.18
N ILE A 211 14.82 15.72 23.47
CA ILE A 211 15.09 14.44 24.13
C ILE A 211 15.45 14.68 25.59
N LYS A 212 14.71 14.04 26.51
CA LYS A 212 14.86 14.17 27.95
C LYS A 212 14.81 12.82 28.65
N GLU A 213 15.23 12.82 29.91
CA GLU A 213 15.08 11.69 30.81
C GLU A 213 13.65 11.65 31.37
N ALA A 214 13.04 10.47 31.40
CA ALA A 214 11.72 10.27 31.98
C ALA A 214 11.80 10.22 33.52
N CYS A 215 10.73 10.66 34.20
CA CYS A 215 10.58 10.45 35.65
C CYS A 215 9.47 9.44 35.95
N ALA A 216 9.34 9.02 37.22
CA ALA A 216 8.36 8.00 37.61
C ALA A 216 6.91 8.36 37.25
N THR A 217 6.54 9.65 37.24
CA THR A 217 5.20 10.11 36.85
C THR A 217 4.95 10.05 35.34
N ASP A 218 5.98 9.84 34.54
CA ASP A 218 5.87 9.67 33.08
C ASP A 218 5.65 8.21 32.69
N VAL A 219 5.70 7.27 33.64
CA VAL A 219 5.54 5.84 33.37
C VAL A 219 4.12 5.38 33.70
N PRO A 220 3.38 4.78 32.74
CA PRO A 220 2.05 4.22 32.98
C PRO A 220 2.07 3.12 34.04
N ASP A 221 1.02 3.05 34.85
CA ASP A 221 0.82 2.06 35.92
C ASP A 221 0.82 0.58 35.46
N VAL A 222 0.63 0.33 34.16
CA VAL A 222 0.73 -0.99 33.56
C VAL A 222 2.17 -1.49 33.46
N ILE A 223 3.16 -0.59 33.47
CA ILE A 223 4.58 -0.91 33.52
C ILE A 223 4.99 -0.95 35.00
N GLN A 224 5.56 -2.08 35.43
CA GLN A 224 6.01 -2.23 36.82
C GLN A 224 7.29 -1.41 37.03
N LEU A 225 7.24 -0.52 38.03
CA LEU A 225 8.42 0.23 38.45
C LEU A 225 9.24 -0.57 39.46
N ALA A 226 10.58 -0.48 39.38
CA ALA A 226 11.43 -1.09 40.39
C ALA A 226 11.41 -0.28 41.70
N ASP A 227 11.57 -0.97 42.84
CA ASP A 227 11.72 -0.31 44.13
C ASP A 227 12.98 0.58 44.18
N ASP A 228 12.93 1.68 44.95
CA ASP A 228 14.03 2.65 45.13
C ASP A 228 15.39 2.00 45.48
N GLY A 229 15.37 0.84 46.14
CA GLY A 229 16.58 0.07 46.49
C GLY A 229 17.25 -0.60 45.29
N LEU A 230 16.50 -0.98 44.26
CA LEU A 230 17.04 -1.56 43.01
C LEU A 230 17.64 -0.48 42.13
N VAL A 231 16.98 0.68 42.01
CA VAL A 231 17.53 1.85 41.31
C VAL A 231 18.89 2.25 41.90
N LYS A 232 19.02 2.23 43.23
CA LYS A 232 20.31 2.46 43.92
C LYS A 232 21.34 1.38 43.64
N LYS A 233 20.95 0.09 43.62
CA LYS A 233 21.85 -1.01 43.27
C LYS A 233 22.41 -0.90 41.84
N PHE A 234 21.58 -0.50 40.87
CA PHE A 234 22.04 -0.24 39.51
C PHE A 234 22.98 0.97 39.43
N ARG A 235 22.74 2.01 40.25
CA ARG A 235 23.62 3.18 40.35
C ARG A 235 24.98 2.90 41.01
N GLU A 236 25.04 1.93 41.92
CA GLU A 236 26.21 1.70 42.78
C GLU A 236 27.04 0.47 42.38
N GLY A 237 26.47 -0.49 41.63
CA GLY A 237 27.01 -1.85 41.51
C GLY A 237 27.63 -2.26 40.18
N ASP A 238 27.34 -1.59 39.07
CA ASP A 238 27.70 -2.12 37.73
C ASP A 238 28.25 -1.00 36.81
N GLU A 239 29.59 -0.83 36.81
CA GLU A 239 30.30 0.14 35.97
C GLU A 239 30.15 -0.15 34.45
N ALA A 240 29.69 -1.34 34.04
CA ALA A 240 29.43 -1.68 32.64
C ALA A 240 28.03 -1.24 32.16
N LEU A 241 27.10 -0.97 33.08
CA LEU A 241 25.81 -0.31 32.81
C LEU A 241 25.94 1.23 32.90
N ALA A 242 27.17 1.75 33.05
CA ALA A 242 27.50 3.15 33.35
C ALA A 242 27.34 4.16 32.18
N ASP A 243 26.83 3.75 31.02
CA ASP A 243 26.38 4.69 29.97
C ASP A 243 24.97 5.22 30.31
N TRP A 244 24.86 5.96 31.41
CA TRP A 244 23.60 6.55 31.89
C TRP A 244 23.23 7.80 31.12
N GLU A 245 24.21 8.63 30.77
CA GLU A 245 23.97 9.90 30.11
C GLU A 245 23.89 9.72 28.59
N LEU A 246 22.79 10.19 28.01
CA LEU A 246 22.65 10.26 26.56
C LEU A 246 23.81 11.11 25.99
N PRO A 247 24.66 10.56 25.11
CA PRO A 247 25.76 11.33 24.53
C PRO A 247 25.24 12.61 23.88
N THR A 248 25.84 13.75 24.24
CA THR A 248 25.38 15.07 23.76
C THR A 248 25.49 15.17 22.25
N ASP A 249 26.51 14.56 21.65
CA ASP A 249 26.70 14.50 20.21
C ASP A 249 25.56 13.73 19.52
N LEU A 250 25.18 12.56 20.06
CA LEU A 250 24.06 11.78 19.53
C LEU A 250 22.73 12.52 19.69
N LYS A 251 22.50 13.16 20.84
CA LYS A 251 21.30 13.97 21.07
C LYS A 251 21.19 15.11 20.05
N THR A 252 22.27 15.87 19.88
CA THR A 252 22.30 17.01 18.95
C THR A 252 22.21 16.57 17.50
N GLU A 253 22.82 15.44 17.13
CA GLU A 253 22.67 14.81 15.82
C GLU A 253 21.19 14.51 15.54
N ILE A 254 20.51 13.78 16.43
CA ILE A 254 19.11 13.39 16.26
C ILE A 254 18.18 14.61 16.24
N GLU A 255 18.36 15.57 17.15
CA GLU A 255 17.56 16.81 17.17
C GLU A 255 17.77 17.62 15.87
N THR A 256 18.99 17.68 15.34
CA THR A 256 19.30 18.36 14.07
C THR A 256 18.70 17.62 12.87
N LEU A 257 18.81 16.29 12.84
CA LEU A 257 18.24 15.46 11.77
C LEU A 257 16.71 15.56 11.73
N THR A 258 16.06 15.43 12.88
CA THR A 258 14.59 15.46 13.00
C THR A 258 13.97 16.81 12.64
N THR A 259 14.68 17.90 12.94
CA THR A 259 14.25 19.28 12.60
C THR A 259 14.66 19.71 11.19
N GLY A 260 15.64 19.01 10.60
CA GLY A 260 16.11 19.26 9.25
C GLY A 260 15.07 18.97 8.16
N GLN A 261 15.27 19.62 7.01
CA GLN A 261 14.48 19.42 5.78
C GLN A 261 15.23 18.59 4.73
N GLN A 262 16.31 17.92 5.13
CA GLN A 262 17.10 17.11 4.20
C GLN A 262 16.22 16.00 3.64
N PRO A 263 16.21 15.82 2.31
CA PRO A 263 15.45 14.74 1.71
C PRO A 263 15.99 13.40 2.19
N LEU A 264 15.11 12.43 2.36
CA LEU A 264 15.44 11.14 2.94
C LEU A 264 14.74 10.02 2.19
N ASP A 265 15.48 8.92 1.99
CA ASP A 265 14.94 7.65 1.50
C ASP A 265 14.13 6.99 2.62
N ILE A 266 12.81 6.95 2.45
CA ILE A 266 11.90 6.33 3.42
C ILE A 266 11.67 4.87 3.01
N GLN A 267 12.61 3.99 3.38
CA GLN A 267 12.67 2.60 2.91
C GLN A 267 11.36 1.81 3.07
N HIS A 268 10.69 1.92 4.22
CA HIS A 268 9.41 1.23 4.44
C HIS A 268 8.32 1.69 3.45
N MET A 269 8.32 2.98 3.08
CA MET A 269 7.41 3.51 2.06
C MET A 269 7.84 3.13 0.64
N MET A 270 9.14 3.09 0.36
CA MET A 270 9.67 2.57 -0.90
C MET A 270 9.28 1.10 -1.09
N HIS A 271 9.35 0.28 -0.03
CA HIS A 271 8.90 -1.12 -0.03
C HIS A 271 7.40 -1.22 -0.26
N LYS A 272 6.61 -0.41 0.46
CA LYS A 272 5.15 -0.35 0.27
C LYS A 272 4.77 -0.04 -1.18
N ASN A 273 5.43 0.94 -1.80
CA ASN A 273 5.20 1.30 -3.20
C ASN A 273 5.67 0.21 -4.16
N LEU A 274 6.79 -0.46 -3.89
CA LEU A 274 7.28 -1.60 -4.66
C LEU A 274 6.29 -2.77 -4.63
N VAL A 275 5.77 -3.13 -3.46
CA VAL A 275 4.76 -4.18 -3.30
C VAL A 275 3.47 -3.77 -4.00
N ALA A 276 3.02 -2.52 -3.84
CA ALA A 276 1.85 -2.01 -4.54
C ALA A 276 2.01 -2.13 -6.06
N TYR A 277 3.17 -1.74 -6.61
CA TYR A 277 3.50 -1.90 -8.02
C TYR A 277 3.50 -3.36 -8.45
N ALA A 278 4.18 -4.25 -7.72
CA ALA A 278 4.20 -5.68 -8.04
C ALA A 278 2.79 -6.29 -8.08
N ARG A 279 1.94 -5.93 -7.10
CA ARG A 279 0.55 -6.40 -7.00
C ARG A 279 -0.29 -6.04 -8.21
N THR A 280 -0.04 -4.93 -8.89
CA THR A 280 -0.82 -4.53 -10.08
C THR A 280 -0.67 -5.50 -11.26
N PHE A 281 0.40 -6.29 -11.30
CA PHE A 281 0.61 -7.31 -12.34
C PHE A 281 -0.20 -8.60 -12.11
N GLU A 282 -0.65 -8.86 -10.88
CA GLU A 282 -1.45 -10.03 -10.55
C GLU A 282 -2.95 -9.73 -10.72
N ARG A 283 -3.67 -10.70 -11.28
CA ARG A 283 -5.09 -10.59 -11.62
C ARG A 283 -5.97 -11.39 -10.68
N TYR A 284 -5.42 -12.50 -10.18
CA TYR A 284 -6.11 -13.33 -9.23
C TYR A 284 -5.95 -12.72 -7.84
N GLN A 285 -7.04 -12.18 -7.30
CA GLN A 285 -7.03 -11.39 -6.07
C GLN A 285 -6.34 -12.10 -4.88
N PRO A 286 -6.54 -13.41 -4.64
CA PRO A 286 -5.81 -14.11 -3.57
C PRO A 286 -4.29 -14.07 -3.73
N TYR A 287 -3.77 -14.33 -4.94
CA TYR A 287 -2.32 -14.28 -5.19
C TYR A 287 -1.80 -12.84 -5.11
N LYS A 288 -2.61 -11.86 -5.54
CA LYS A 288 -2.28 -10.43 -5.43
C LYS A 288 -2.08 -10.02 -3.97
N MET A 289 -2.97 -10.45 -3.08
CA MET A 289 -2.86 -10.12 -1.65
C MET A 289 -1.71 -10.84 -0.96
N GLN A 290 -1.41 -12.07 -1.37
CA GLN A 290 -0.30 -12.88 -0.84
C GLN A 290 1.08 -12.41 -1.30
N MET A 291 1.16 -11.62 -2.37
CA MET A 291 2.42 -11.14 -2.92
C MET A 291 3.20 -10.33 -1.89
N GLY A 292 4.47 -10.70 -1.70
CA GLY A 292 5.39 -10.12 -0.73
C GLY A 292 5.18 -10.59 0.72
N LEU A 293 4.21 -11.48 1.01
CA LEU A 293 3.99 -12.00 2.36
C LEU A 293 4.76 -13.31 2.60
N ARG A 294 5.09 -13.59 3.87
CA ARG A 294 5.61 -14.90 4.28
C ARG A 294 4.46 -15.90 4.47
N ARG A 295 4.77 -17.20 4.49
CA ARG A 295 3.74 -18.24 4.66
C ARG A 295 3.11 -18.12 6.04
N GLU A 296 3.93 -17.88 7.03
CA GLU A 296 3.52 -17.72 8.42
C GLU A 296 2.50 -16.59 8.49
N ASP A 297 2.78 -15.45 7.85
CA ASP A 297 1.88 -14.30 7.78
C ASP A 297 0.57 -14.61 7.06
N ILE A 298 0.62 -15.40 5.97
CA ILE A 298 -0.55 -15.87 5.22
C ILE A 298 -1.44 -16.77 6.09
N THR A 299 -0.86 -17.75 6.78
CA THR A 299 -1.61 -18.65 7.68
C THR A 299 -2.21 -17.94 8.90
N ARG A 300 -1.78 -16.69 9.15
CA ARG A 300 -2.13 -15.87 10.30
C ARG A 300 -3.19 -14.81 10.03
N ILE A 301 -3.67 -14.67 8.79
CA ILE A 301 -4.70 -13.68 8.44
C ILE A 301 -6.05 -14.07 9.03
N ASP A 302 -6.68 -13.20 9.84
CA ASP A 302 -7.98 -13.48 10.48
C ASP A 302 -9.09 -13.67 9.43
N PRO A 303 -9.82 -14.80 9.46
CA PRO A 303 -11.00 -15.03 8.61
C PRO A 303 -12.09 -13.94 8.64
N ARG A 304 -12.17 -13.20 9.73
CA ARG A 304 -13.16 -12.15 9.99
C ARG A 304 -12.75 -10.79 9.43
N CYS A 305 -11.50 -10.63 8.99
CA CYS A 305 -11.11 -9.46 8.23
C CYS A 305 -11.82 -9.51 6.87
N LEU A 306 -12.91 -8.75 6.72
CA LEU A 306 -13.77 -8.77 5.53
C LEU A 306 -12.99 -8.50 4.22
N GLU A 307 -11.89 -7.74 4.27
CA GLU A 307 -10.98 -7.50 3.13
C GLU A 307 -10.21 -8.76 2.70
N TYR A 308 -10.10 -9.75 3.58
CA TYR A 308 -9.40 -11.03 3.40
C TYR A 308 -10.34 -12.23 3.52
N ALA A 309 -11.66 -12.04 3.59
CA ALA A 309 -12.60 -13.16 3.66
C ALA A 309 -12.55 -14.02 2.37
N GLU A 310 -12.34 -13.38 1.21
CA GLU A 310 -12.14 -14.07 -0.09
C GLU A 310 -10.82 -14.87 -0.17
N PHE A 311 -9.88 -14.66 0.76
CA PHE A 311 -8.55 -15.29 0.78
C PHE A 311 -8.57 -16.73 1.32
N LEU A 312 -9.47 -17.05 2.26
CA LEU A 312 -9.52 -18.38 2.89
C LEU A 312 -10.27 -19.42 2.07
N ASP A 313 -11.09 -18.99 1.11
CA ASP A 313 -11.95 -19.88 0.33
C ASP A 313 -11.19 -20.64 -0.78
N THR A 314 -9.97 -20.20 -1.10
CA THR A 314 -9.21 -20.71 -2.27
C THR A 314 -8.20 -21.82 -1.96
N GLY A 315 -8.12 -22.23 -0.69
CA GLY A 315 -7.16 -23.22 -0.24
C GLY A 315 -5.71 -22.71 -0.17
N SER A 316 -4.84 -23.53 0.42
CA SER A 316 -3.45 -23.22 0.78
C SER A 316 -2.45 -23.16 -0.39
N PHE A 317 -2.90 -23.24 -1.65
CA PHE A 317 -2.00 -23.34 -2.79
C PHE A 317 -1.78 -22.00 -3.50
N ASN A 318 -0.55 -21.47 -3.39
CA ASN A 318 -0.04 -20.41 -4.25
C ASN A 318 1.25 -20.89 -4.94
N PRO A 319 1.23 -21.05 -6.29
CA PRO A 319 2.36 -21.60 -7.02
C PRO A 319 3.60 -20.69 -7.04
N PHE A 320 3.48 -19.44 -6.58
CA PHE A 320 4.57 -18.49 -6.55
C PHE A 320 5.28 -18.45 -5.20
N ILE A 321 4.71 -19.09 -4.18
CA ILE A 321 5.24 -19.09 -2.81
C ILE A 321 5.85 -20.44 -2.44
N GLU A 322 5.18 -21.55 -2.75
CA GLU A 322 5.63 -22.88 -2.33
C GLU A 322 5.27 -24.01 -3.29
N PRO A 323 6.14 -25.03 -3.47
CA PRO A 323 7.41 -25.25 -2.75
C PRO A 323 8.59 -24.41 -3.22
N THR A 324 8.59 -23.91 -4.46
CA THR A 324 9.68 -23.06 -4.96
C THR A 324 9.23 -21.60 -4.89
N LEU A 325 10.03 -20.76 -4.23
CA LEU A 325 9.75 -19.35 -4.14
C LEU A 325 10.05 -18.68 -5.48
N HIS A 326 9.08 -17.97 -6.04
CA HIS A 326 9.26 -17.22 -7.26
C HIS A 326 10.28 -16.08 -7.03
N PRO A 327 11.21 -15.79 -7.97
CA PRO A 327 12.25 -14.77 -7.77
C PRO A 327 11.72 -13.41 -7.29
N LEU A 328 10.64 -12.90 -7.91
CA LEU A 328 9.98 -11.68 -7.42
C LEU A 328 9.52 -11.78 -5.95
N GLU A 329 8.95 -12.90 -5.50
CA GLU A 329 8.53 -13.04 -4.10
C GLU A 329 9.73 -13.08 -3.16
N PHE A 330 10.82 -13.72 -3.59
CA PHE A 330 12.09 -13.72 -2.86
C PHE A 330 12.64 -12.31 -2.68
N GLU A 331 12.73 -11.51 -3.75
CA GLU A 331 13.22 -10.14 -3.66
C GLU A 331 12.31 -9.23 -2.83
N LEU A 332 10.98 -9.37 -2.93
CA LEU A 332 10.03 -8.60 -2.12
C LEU A 332 10.15 -8.91 -0.63
N ARG A 333 10.39 -10.18 -0.27
CA ARG A 333 10.65 -10.62 1.10
C ARG A 333 11.98 -10.09 1.62
N ASN A 334 13.05 -10.19 0.85
CA ASN A 334 14.35 -9.65 1.27
C ASN A 334 14.32 -8.13 1.41
N CYS A 335 13.56 -7.42 0.57
CA CYS A 335 13.33 -6.00 0.77
C CYS A 335 12.62 -5.72 2.10
N GLN A 336 11.61 -6.52 2.46
CA GLN A 336 10.92 -6.41 3.74
C GLN A 336 11.89 -6.67 4.89
N ASP A 337 12.71 -7.70 4.77
CA ASP A 337 13.67 -8.10 5.80
C ASP A 337 14.74 -7.02 6.00
N ALA A 338 15.24 -6.42 4.92
CA ALA A 338 16.16 -5.28 4.98
C ALA A 338 15.52 -4.05 5.66
N VAL A 339 14.22 -3.78 5.42
CA VAL A 339 13.49 -2.71 6.13
C VAL A 339 13.37 -3.03 7.62
N MET A 340 13.02 -4.27 7.98
CA MET A 340 12.84 -4.71 9.37
C MET A 340 14.17 -4.74 10.12
N ASN A 341 15.24 -5.20 9.49
CA ASN A 341 16.59 -5.27 10.03
C ASN A 341 17.32 -3.94 9.80
N SER A 342 16.76 -2.81 10.27
CA SER A 342 17.28 -1.45 10.05
C SER A 342 18.77 -1.25 10.36
N GLY A 343 19.44 -2.21 11.03
CA GLY A 343 20.88 -2.44 11.13
C GLY A 343 21.66 -2.63 9.83
N GLU A 344 21.05 -3.18 8.79
CA GLU A 344 21.70 -3.51 7.52
C GLU A 344 21.75 -2.31 6.56
N ASP A 345 22.81 -2.27 5.76
CA ASP A 345 23.13 -1.19 4.84
C ASP A 345 21.94 -0.87 3.92
N GLU A 346 21.64 0.43 3.78
CA GLU A 346 20.68 0.98 2.81
C GLU A 346 20.86 0.40 1.40
N TRP A 347 22.10 0.03 1.08
CA TRP A 347 22.49 -0.68 -0.11
C TRP A 347 21.75 -2.01 -0.33
N THR A 348 21.61 -2.83 0.71
CA THR A 348 20.96 -4.16 0.64
C THR A 348 19.51 -4.02 0.20
N PHE A 349 18.77 -3.08 0.78
CA PHE A 349 17.40 -2.78 0.37
C PHE A 349 17.32 -2.35 -1.09
N LYS A 350 18.19 -1.42 -1.51
CA LYS A 350 18.22 -0.88 -2.87
C LYS A 350 18.59 -1.96 -3.91
N GLU A 351 19.50 -2.86 -3.57
CA GLU A 351 19.89 -4.00 -4.41
C GLU A 351 18.72 -4.97 -4.65
N HIS A 352 18.04 -5.40 -3.59
CA HIS A 352 16.85 -6.26 -3.71
C HIS A 352 15.71 -5.56 -4.47
N ARG A 353 15.48 -4.26 -4.21
CA ARG A 353 14.50 -3.45 -4.96
C ARG A 353 14.82 -3.43 -6.45
N LYS A 354 16.09 -3.24 -6.82
CA LYS A 354 16.55 -3.26 -8.22
C LYS A 354 16.30 -4.62 -8.89
N HIS A 355 16.55 -5.74 -8.20
CA HIS A 355 16.26 -7.07 -8.73
C HIS A 355 14.76 -7.31 -8.90
N ALA A 356 13.94 -6.92 -7.92
CA ALA A 356 12.48 -6.97 -8.05
C ALA A 356 11.98 -6.17 -9.25
N LEU A 357 12.48 -4.94 -9.43
CA LEU A 357 12.13 -4.10 -10.57
C LEU A 357 12.55 -4.71 -11.89
N THR A 358 13.75 -5.30 -11.99
CA THR A 358 14.21 -5.98 -13.21
C THR A 358 13.22 -7.05 -13.69
N HIS A 359 12.61 -7.80 -12.76
CA HIS A 359 11.56 -8.76 -13.08
C HIS A 359 10.27 -8.10 -13.57
N LEU A 360 9.80 -7.05 -12.89
CA LEU A 360 8.56 -6.35 -13.20
C LEU A 360 8.67 -5.58 -14.54
N GLU A 361 9.80 -4.94 -14.79
CA GLU A 361 10.04 -4.13 -15.99
C GLU A 361 10.01 -4.95 -17.27
N ARG A 362 10.50 -6.19 -17.22
CA ARG A 362 10.39 -7.10 -18.35
C ARG A 362 8.93 -7.35 -18.74
N GLN A 363 8.05 -7.50 -17.75
CA GLN A 363 6.63 -7.71 -17.99
C GLN A 363 5.94 -6.39 -18.40
N TRP A 364 6.28 -5.27 -17.76
CA TRP A 364 5.81 -3.94 -18.14
C TRP A 364 6.04 -3.66 -19.63
N ASN A 365 7.26 -3.85 -20.12
CA ASN A 365 7.60 -3.60 -21.53
C ASN A 365 6.77 -4.47 -22.48
N GLN A 366 6.47 -5.72 -22.11
CA GLN A 366 5.58 -6.58 -22.92
C GLN A 366 4.14 -6.06 -22.95
N ILE A 367 3.62 -5.62 -21.81
CA ILE A 367 2.27 -5.06 -21.71
C ILE A 367 2.18 -3.76 -22.50
N MET A 368 3.16 -2.86 -22.33
CA MET A 368 3.22 -1.58 -23.03
C MET A 368 3.26 -1.78 -24.55
N ASN A 369 4.13 -2.66 -25.04
CA ASN A 369 4.23 -2.95 -26.48
C ASN A 369 2.92 -3.54 -27.03
N ALA A 370 2.31 -4.48 -26.31
CA ALA A 370 1.05 -5.08 -26.74
C ALA A 370 -0.14 -4.09 -26.68
N ASN A 371 -0.17 -3.18 -25.70
CA ASN A 371 -1.13 -2.07 -25.66
C ASN A 371 -0.91 -1.14 -26.86
N HIS A 372 0.33 -0.78 -27.18
CA HIS A 372 0.66 0.10 -28.29
C HIS A 372 0.25 -0.50 -29.65
N GLU A 373 0.54 -1.78 -29.90
CA GLU A 373 0.13 -2.50 -31.10
C GLU A 373 -1.41 -2.49 -31.25
N LEU A 374 -2.12 -2.87 -30.18
CA LEU A 374 -3.58 -2.94 -30.18
C LEU A 374 -4.21 -1.56 -30.36
N THR A 375 -3.74 -0.56 -29.63
CA THR A 375 -4.27 0.81 -29.69
C THR A 375 -4.05 1.43 -31.07
N THR A 376 -2.90 1.19 -31.69
CA THR A 376 -2.61 1.64 -33.05
C THR A 376 -3.58 1.03 -34.05
N PHE A 377 -3.83 -0.28 -33.93
CA PHE A 377 -4.82 -0.97 -34.76
C PHE A 377 -6.25 -0.45 -34.52
N ILE A 378 -6.65 -0.21 -33.26
CA ILE A 378 -7.96 0.36 -32.94
C ILE A 378 -8.11 1.73 -33.60
N LYS A 379 -7.10 2.60 -33.49
CA LYS A 379 -7.15 3.93 -34.11
C LYS A 379 -7.32 3.89 -35.63
N THR A 380 -6.69 2.93 -36.31
CA THR A 380 -6.85 2.76 -37.77
C THR A 380 -8.25 2.29 -38.17
N GLU A 381 -8.96 1.60 -37.29
CA GLU A 381 -10.28 1.01 -37.57
C GLU A 381 -11.45 1.74 -36.88
N LYS A 382 -11.17 2.69 -36.00
CA LYS A 382 -12.12 3.55 -35.29
C LYS A 382 -12.42 4.81 -36.11
N VAL A 383 -12.83 4.58 -37.35
CA VAL A 383 -13.16 5.58 -38.37
C VAL A 383 -14.54 5.26 -38.97
N PRO A 384 -15.22 6.22 -39.61
CA PRO A 384 -16.49 5.94 -40.28
C PRO A 384 -16.38 4.76 -41.26
N GLY A 385 -17.23 3.74 -41.09
CA GLY A 385 -17.21 2.51 -41.90
C GLY A 385 -16.12 1.49 -41.52
N GLY A 386 -15.27 1.77 -40.54
CA GLY A 386 -14.32 0.83 -39.96
C GLY A 386 -14.98 -0.19 -39.02
N ILE A 387 -14.22 -1.20 -38.58
CA ILE A 387 -14.80 -2.25 -37.70
C ILE A 387 -15.14 -1.77 -36.28
N PHE A 388 -14.66 -0.58 -35.88
CA PHE A 388 -14.94 0.03 -34.59
C PHE A 388 -15.66 1.38 -34.72
N ASP A 389 -16.45 1.57 -35.77
CA ASP A 389 -17.23 2.79 -35.98
C ASP A 389 -18.17 3.06 -34.79
N ALA A 390 -18.08 4.26 -34.22
CA ALA A 390 -18.91 4.72 -33.12
C ALA A 390 -20.42 4.66 -33.43
N VAL A 391 -20.82 4.87 -34.69
CA VAL A 391 -22.22 4.76 -35.11
C VAL A 391 -22.69 3.31 -35.03
N GLU A 392 -21.88 2.38 -35.52
CA GLU A 392 -22.20 0.94 -35.48
C GLU A 392 -22.25 0.42 -34.04
N ARG A 393 -21.33 0.86 -33.19
CA ARG A 393 -21.37 0.58 -31.74
C ARG A 393 -22.68 1.04 -31.11
N ARG A 394 -23.10 2.28 -31.38
CA ARG A 394 -24.36 2.83 -30.85
C ARG A 394 -25.56 1.99 -31.32
N ASN A 395 -25.55 1.54 -32.57
CA ASN A 395 -26.58 0.66 -33.11
C ASN A 395 -26.57 -0.74 -32.46
N GLU A 396 -25.40 -1.30 -32.12
CA GLU A 396 -25.29 -2.52 -31.32
C GLU A 396 -25.91 -2.36 -29.92
N GLN A 397 -25.66 -1.23 -29.26
CA GLN A 397 -26.15 -0.96 -27.90
C GLN A 397 -27.66 -0.75 -27.83
N LEU A 398 -28.25 -0.13 -28.85
CA LEU A 398 -29.69 0.12 -28.93
C LEU A 398 -30.50 -1.09 -29.42
N GLY A 399 -29.83 -2.22 -29.71
CA GLY A 399 -30.48 -3.42 -30.24
C GLY A 399 -31.01 -3.28 -31.67
N PHE A 400 -30.67 -2.18 -32.36
CA PHE A 400 -31.03 -1.96 -33.76
C PHE A 400 -30.17 -2.80 -34.70
N SER A 401 -28.96 -3.18 -34.27
CA SER A 401 -28.12 -4.13 -34.99
C SER A 401 -28.52 -5.57 -34.63
N ASN A 402 -29.39 -6.16 -35.45
CA ASN A 402 -29.62 -7.61 -35.51
C ASN A 402 -28.57 -8.32 -36.39
N ASN A 403 -27.46 -7.65 -36.73
CA ASN A 403 -26.42 -8.22 -37.56
C ASN A 403 -25.77 -9.38 -36.78
N THR A 404 -26.34 -10.59 -36.93
CA THR A 404 -25.49 -11.75 -37.13
C THR A 404 -24.57 -11.35 -38.28
N TRP A 405 -23.30 -11.11 -37.95
CA TRP A 405 -22.27 -10.74 -38.89
C TRP A 405 -22.14 -11.91 -39.87
N GLU A 406 -22.99 -11.94 -40.90
CA GLU A 406 -22.85 -12.93 -41.97
C GLU A 406 -21.54 -12.59 -42.65
N MET A 407 -20.53 -13.44 -42.43
CA MET A 407 -19.16 -13.32 -42.94
C MET A 407 -19.15 -13.43 -44.48
N ARG A 408 -19.69 -12.43 -45.17
CA ARG A 408 -19.72 -12.34 -46.63
C ARG A 408 -18.65 -11.39 -47.17
N ASP A 409 -18.04 -10.56 -46.34
CA ASP A 409 -16.92 -9.68 -46.69
C ASP A 409 -15.58 -10.23 -46.14
N PRO A 410 -14.72 -10.81 -47.00
CA PRO A 410 -13.44 -11.37 -46.61
C PRO A 410 -12.48 -10.35 -45.97
N ASN A 411 -12.53 -9.09 -46.39
CA ASN A 411 -11.63 -8.05 -45.86
C ASN A 411 -12.01 -7.73 -44.40
N ARG A 412 -13.31 -7.64 -44.13
CA ARG A 412 -13.82 -7.39 -42.78
C ARG A 412 -13.57 -8.57 -41.84
N GLU A 413 -13.72 -9.80 -42.33
CA GLU A 413 -13.36 -11.01 -41.57
C GLU A 413 -11.88 -11.01 -41.18
N GLN A 414 -10.98 -10.67 -42.11
CA GLN A 414 -9.55 -10.57 -41.82
C GLN A 414 -9.26 -9.54 -40.71
N LYS A 415 -9.92 -8.37 -40.74
CA LYS A 415 -9.79 -7.34 -39.70
C LYS A 415 -10.28 -7.81 -38.34
N ILE A 416 -11.39 -8.54 -38.27
CA ILE A 416 -11.89 -9.14 -37.03
C ILE A 416 -10.87 -10.16 -36.49
N CYS A 417 -10.32 -11.02 -37.35
CA CYS A 417 -9.28 -11.97 -36.96
C CYS A 417 -8.05 -11.24 -36.37
N LEU A 418 -7.60 -10.17 -37.02
CA LEU A 418 -6.49 -9.33 -36.52
C LEU A 418 -6.82 -8.71 -35.16
N ALA A 419 -8.02 -8.15 -35.00
CA ALA A 419 -8.48 -7.59 -33.72
C ALA A 419 -8.40 -8.63 -32.59
N LEU A 420 -8.92 -9.84 -32.84
CA LEU A 420 -8.89 -10.95 -31.89
C LEU A 420 -7.46 -11.40 -31.56
N VAL A 421 -6.54 -11.39 -32.53
CA VAL A 421 -5.13 -11.69 -32.32
C VAL A 421 -4.47 -10.64 -31.41
N TYR A 422 -4.67 -9.35 -31.69
CA TYR A 422 -4.12 -8.27 -30.86
C TYR A 422 -4.68 -8.29 -29.44
N LEU A 423 -5.99 -8.47 -29.27
CA LEU A 423 -6.61 -8.61 -27.95
C LEU A 423 -6.05 -9.80 -27.17
N LYS A 424 -5.86 -10.95 -27.83
CA LYS A 424 -5.27 -12.15 -27.21
C LYS A 424 -3.80 -11.92 -26.82
N ARG A 425 -3.01 -11.24 -27.65
CA ARG A 425 -1.63 -10.86 -27.33
C ARG A 425 -1.58 -9.92 -26.14
N TYR A 426 -2.45 -8.91 -26.12
CA TYR A 426 -2.52 -7.95 -25.03
C TYR A 426 -2.90 -8.63 -23.71
N ALA A 427 -3.97 -9.43 -23.70
CA ALA A 427 -4.36 -10.19 -22.52
C ALA A 427 -3.28 -11.19 -22.04
N LYS A 428 -2.51 -11.78 -22.98
CA LYS A 428 -1.41 -12.69 -22.67
C LYS A 428 -0.22 -11.97 -22.03
N ALA A 429 0.05 -10.71 -22.37
CA ALA A 429 1.15 -9.94 -21.80
C ALA A 429 1.02 -9.76 -20.27
N PHE A 430 -0.19 -9.81 -19.73
CA PHE A 430 -0.44 -9.79 -18.28
C PHE A 430 -0.20 -11.13 -17.58
N LYS A 431 0.15 -12.21 -18.29
CA LYS A 431 0.52 -13.46 -17.62
C LYS A 431 1.86 -13.27 -16.93
N ARG A 432 1.89 -13.54 -15.63
CA ARG A 432 3.08 -13.48 -14.80
C ARG A 432 4.19 -14.32 -15.42
N HIS A 433 5.38 -13.72 -15.54
CA HIS A 433 6.56 -14.46 -15.96
C HIS A 433 6.84 -15.57 -14.95
N SER A 434 7.19 -16.77 -15.42
CA SER A 434 7.47 -17.91 -14.55
C SER A 434 8.81 -18.53 -14.95
N THR A 435 9.60 -18.95 -13.97
CA THR A 435 10.82 -19.74 -14.22
C THR A 435 10.44 -21.20 -14.48
N SER A 436 11.34 -21.99 -15.05
CA SER A 436 11.06 -23.41 -15.33
C SER A 436 10.69 -24.22 -14.08
N ALA A 437 11.23 -23.85 -12.90
CA ALA A 437 10.85 -24.47 -11.63
C ALA A 437 9.40 -24.14 -11.25
N ILE A 438 8.98 -22.88 -11.38
CA ILE A 438 7.60 -22.45 -11.13
C ILE A 438 6.65 -23.05 -12.16
N GLU A 439 7.05 -23.13 -13.43
CA GLU A 439 6.25 -23.78 -14.48
C GLU A 439 6.05 -25.27 -14.19
N ALA A 440 7.08 -25.98 -13.74
CA ALA A 440 6.96 -27.39 -13.32
C ALA A 440 5.99 -27.55 -12.14
N GLN A 441 6.02 -26.61 -11.20
CA GLN A 441 5.10 -26.58 -10.06
C GLN A 441 3.66 -26.30 -10.47
N ILE A 442 3.44 -25.28 -11.30
CA ILE A 442 2.13 -24.98 -11.91
C ILE A 442 1.62 -26.21 -12.67
N GLN A 443 2.50 -26.92 -13.38
CA GLN A 443 2.13 -28.11 -14.13
C GLN A 443 1.62 -29.25 -13.24
N SER A 444 2.22 -29.44 -12.05
CA SER A 444 1.76 -30.45 -11.08
C SER A 444 0.34 -30.19 -10.56
N GLN A 445 -0.10 -28.92 -10.56
CA GLN A 445 -1.45 -28.51 -10.13
C GLN A 445 -2.21 -27.76 -11.22
N HIS A 446 -1.97 -28.11 -12.48
CA HIS A 446 -2.41 -27.35 -13.65
C HIS A 446 -3.93 -27.11 -13.69
N HIS A 447 -4.74 -28.08 -13.24
CA HIS A 447 -6.20 -27.94 -13.20
C HIS A 447 -6.66 -26.88 -12.20
N LEU A 448 -6.06 -26.85 -11.01
CA LEU A 448 -6.38 -25.88 -9.96
C LEU A 448 -5.90 -24.48 -10.37
N TYR A 449 -4.65 -24.36 -10.82
CA TYR A 449 -4.11 -23.10 -11.32
C TYR A 449 -4.98 -22.49 -12.43
N ASN A 450 -5.39 -23.30 -13.41
CA ASN A 450 -6.24 -22.79 -14.48
C ASN A 450 -7.66 -22.46 -14.02
N SER A 451 -8.20 -23.12 -13.00
CA SER A 451 -9.55 -22.82 -12.51
C SER A 451 -9.63 -21.40 -11.94
N HIS A 452 -8.54 -20.94 -11.30
CA HIS A 452 -8.42 -19.60 -10.71
C HIS A 452 -8.50 -18.50 -11.78
N TYR A 453 -7.86 -18.68 -12.93
CA TYR A 453 -7.87 -17.67 -14.01
C TYR A 453 -9.01 -17.85 -15.02
N LYS A 454 -9.45 -19.08 -15.29
CA LYS A 454 -10.45 -19.39 -16.33
C LYS A 454 -11.81 -18.71 -16.07
N ASN A 455 -12.11 -18.44 -14.81
CA ASN A 455 -13.37 -17.84 -14.40
C ASN A 455 -13.34 -16.32 -14.28
N LEU A 456 -12.19 -15.69 -14.46
CA LEU A 456 -12.09 -14.23 -14.44
C LEU A 456 -12.93 -13.64 -15.58
N PRO A 457 -13.63 -12.51 -15.35
CA PRO A 457 -14.57 -11.98 -16.34
C PRO A 457 -13.90 -11.69 -17.69
N ARG A 458 -12.65 -11.22 -17.67
CA ARG A 458 -11.84 -10.93 -18.87
C ARG A 458 -11.55 -12.19 -19.69
N ASP A 459 -11.05 -13.23 -19.04
CA ASP A 459 -10.72 -14.50 -19.70
C ASP A 459 -11.98 -15.21 -20.24
N ARG A 460 -13.11 -15.13 -19.51
CA ARG A 460 -14.41 -15.60 -19.99
C ARG A 460 -14.88 -14.86 -21.23
N LEU A 461 -14.79 -13.52 -21.23
CA LEU A 461 -15.23 -12.67 -22.33
C LEU A 461 -14.38 -12.88 -23.58
N ILE A 462 -13.05 -12.92 -23.44
CA ILE A 462 -12.13 -13.21 -24.56
C ILE A 462 -12.42 -14.61 -25.12
N LYS A 463 -12.61 -15.61 -24.26
CA LYS A 463 -12.98 -16.97 -24.71
C LYS A 463 -14.31 -16.97 -25.46
N HIS A 464 -15.31 -16.26 -24.97
CA HIS A 464 -16.62 -16.14 -25.62
C HIS A 464 -16.50 -15.50 -27.00
N LEU A 465 -15.74 -14.41 -27.13
CA LEU A 465 -15.43 -13.79 -28.43
C LEU A 465 -14.77 -14.77 -29.41
N MET A 466 -13.81 -15.58 -28.96
CA MET A 466 -13.19 -16.60 -29.82
C MET A 466 -14.19 -17.66 -30.26
N THR A 467 -15.03 -18.16 -29.35
CA THR A 467 -16.04 -19.19 -29.66
C THR A 467 -17.12 -18.65 -30.60
N ASP A 468 -17.59 -17.42 -30.38
CA ASP A 468 -18.56 -16.76 -31.24
C ASP A 468 -18.03 -16.61 -32.67
N HIS A 469 -16.74 -16.28 -32.82
CA HIS A 469 -16.06 -16.23 -34.11
C HIS A 469 -15.95 -17.62 -34.76
N GLN A 470 -15.53 -18.64 -34.02
CA GLN A 470 -15.41 -20.02 -34.53
C GLN A 470 -16.75 -20.60 -35.04
N VAL A 471 -17.86 -20.22 -34.40
CA VAL A 471 -19.21 -20.68 -34.77
C VAL A 471 -19.84 -19.78 -35.86
N GLY A 472 -19.15 -18.72 -36.29
CA GLY A 472 -19.65 -17.75 -37.27
C GLY A 472 -20.85 -16.94 -36.76
N LYS A 473 -21.02 -16.83 -35.44
CA LYS A 473 -22.15 -16.15 -34.78
C LYS A 473 -21.66 -15.07 -33.83
N ILE A 474 -20.85 -14.16 -34.34
CA ILE A 474 -20.42 -13.00 -33.56
C ILE A 474 -21.63 -12.07 -33.41
N ARG A 475 -22.05 -11.81 -32.17
CA ARG A 475 -23.09 -10.83 -31.84
C ARG A 475 -22.52 -9.83 -30.85
N HIS A 476 -22.84 -8.56 -31.05
CA HIS A 476 -22.33 -7.45 -30.25
C HIS A 476 -20.79 -7.46 -30.19
N PHE A 477 -20.15 -7.60 -31.35
CA PHE A 477 -18.70 -7.75 -31.45
C PHE A 477 -18.00 -6.56 -30.83
N ILE A 478 -18.37 -5.35 -31.26
CA ILE A 478 -17.71 -4.10 -30.85
C ILE A 478 -17.87 -3.91 -29.35
N THR A 479 -19.08 -4.17 -28.85
CA THR A 479 -19.38 -4.09 -27.42
C THR A 479 -18.53 -5.07 -26.60
N LYS A 480 -18.56 -6.37 -26.93
CA LYS A 480 -17.77 -7.39 -26.21
C LYS A 480 -16.26 -7.16 -26.34
N PHE A 481 -15.79 -6.78 -27.53
CA PHE A 481 -14.38 -6.51 -27.80
C PHE A 481 -13.89 -5.34 -26.96
N SER A 482 -14.57 -4.19 -27.04
CA SER A 482 -14.20 -3.00 -26.27
C SER A 482 -14.23 -3.24 -24.77
N THR A 483 -15.25 -3.93 -24.23
CA THR A 483 -15.26 -4.29 -22.81
C THR A 483 -14.05 -5.14 -22.43
N ALA A 484 -13.63 -6.09 -23.28
CA ALA A 484 -12.41 -6.87 -23.02
C ALA A 484 -11.14 -6.01 -23.06
N VAL A 485 -11.07 -5.03 -23.97
CA VAL A 485 -9.97 -4.05 -24.04
C VAL A 485 -9.97 -3.15 -22.80
N ASP A 486 -11.11 -2.57 -22.42
CA ASP A 486 -11.28 -1.72 -21.24
C ASP A 486 -10.83 -2.43 -19.96
N MET A 487 -11.10 -3.74 -19.84
CA MET A 487 -10.62 -4.56 -18.72
C MET A 487 -9.10 -4.79 -18.73
N CYS A 488 -8.45 -4.79 -19.89
CA CYS A 488 -6.99 -4.81 -19.98
C CYS A 488 -6.41 -3.42 -19.67
N ASP A 489 -7.01 -2.36 -20.24
CA ASP A 489 -6.58 -0.98 -20.05
C ASP A 489 -6.70 -0.57 -18.58
N GLN A 490 -7.78 -0.97 -17.88
CA GLN A 490 -7.93 -0.75 -16.44
C GLN A 490 -6.72 -1.28 -15.66
N GLN A 491 -6.28 -2.50 -15.95
CA GLN A 491 -5.08 -3.07 -15.31
C GLN A 491 -3.81 -2.34 -15.74
N TYR A 492 -3.68 -1.97 -17.02
CA TYR A 492 -2.54 -1.19 -17.52
C TYR A 492 -2.42 0.18 -16.82
N LEU A 493 -3.54 0.87 -16.62
CA LEU A 493 -3.61 2.16 -15.92
C LEU A 493 -3.33 2.03 -14.43
N GLU A 494 -3.75 0.92 -13.79
CA GLU A 494 -3.34 0.58 -12.43
C GLU A 494 -1.82 0.43 -12.34
N ILE A 495 -1.21 -0.35 -13.25
CA ILE A 495 0.24 -0.52 -13.32
C ILE A 495 0.94 0.83 -13.55
N LEU A 496 0.44 1.65 -14.49
CA LEU A 496 1.02 2.96 -14.79
C LEU A 496 0.94 3.92 -13.60
N THR A 497 -0.18 3.93 -12.87
CA THR A 497 -0.38 4.74 -11.66
C THR A 497 0.60 4.31 -10.57
N ALA A 498 0.70 3.01 -10.28
CA ALA A 498 1.62 2.49 -9.28
C ALA A 498 3.09 2.71 -9.67
N ARG A 499 3.41 2.61 -10.97
CA ARG A 499 4.74 2.93 -11.51
C ARG A 499 5.12 4.40 -11.29
N LYS A 500 4.18 5.33 -11.52
CA LYS A 500 4.42 6.77 -11.31
C LYS A 500 4.72 7.09 -9.85
N ALA A 501 4.11 6.36 -8.91
CA ALA A 501 4.32 6.51 -7.47
C ALA A 501 5.57 5.77 -6.94
N LEU A 502 6.22 4.92 -7.74
CA LEU A 502 7.24 3.97 -7.27
C LEU A 502 8.39 4.64 -6.51
N PHE A 503 8.76 5.87 -6.90
CA PHE A 503 9.89 6.62 -6.34
C PHE A 503 9.49 7.89 -5.58
N ASP A 504 8.22 8.01 -5.15
CA ASP A 504 7.74 9.19 -4.41
C ASP A 504 8.48 9.42 -3.08
N TYR A 505 9.18 8.39 -2.58
CA TYR A 505 9.89 8.37 -1.30
C TYR A 505 11.41 8.19 -1.44
N ASP A 506 11.93 8.39 -2.66
CA ASP A 506 13.36 8.44 -2.93
C ASP A 506 13.81 9.90 -2.77
N GLY A 507 14.55 10.19 -1.70
CA GLY A 507 14.91 11.54 -1.30
C GLY A 507 15.84 12.25 -2.28
N LEU A 508 16.78 11.55 -2.89
CA LEU A 508 17.83 12.20 -3.70
C LEU A 508 17.55 12.28 -5.20
N GLY A 509 16.43 11.71 -5.69
CA GLY A 509 16.05 11.77 -7.10
C GLY A 509 17.01 11.08 -8.07
N GLU A 510 18.17 10.61 -7.61
CA GLU A 510 19.02 9.66 -8.32
C GLU A 510 18.39 8.28 -8.12
N TYR A 511 17.72 7.78 -9.17
CA TYR A 511 17.24 6.40 -9.16
C TYR A 511 18.48 5.50 -9.17
N GLU A 512 18.96 5.07 -8.00
CA GLU A 512 20.08 4.12 -7.89
C GLU A 512 19.74 2.74 -8.52
N CYS A 513 18.52 2.59 -9.02
CA CYS A 513 18.06 1.48 -9.87
C CYS A 513 18.46 1.63 -11.36
N GLY A 514 19.20 2.67 -11.76
CA GLY A 514 19.66 2.91 -13.15
C GLY A 514 18.75 3.83 -13.97
N ASP A 515 18.93 3.86 -15.29
CA ASP A 515 18.11 4.64 -16.24
C ASP A 515 16.67 4.12 -16.31
N PHE A 516 15.86 4.46 -15.31
CA PHE A 516 14.46 4.06 -15.22
C PHE A 516 13.56 5.10 -15.89
N ASN A 517 13.09 4.81 -17.11
CA ASN A 517 12.14 5.71 -17.77
C ASN A 517 10.75 5.59 -17.12
N LEU A 518 10.37 6.60 -16.34
CA LEU A 518 9.05 6.71 -15.71
C LEU A 518 7.91 6.93 -16.71
N HIS A 519 8.23 7.26 -17.96
CA HIS A 519 7.25 7.54 -19.01
C HIS A 519 6.19 8.56 -18.55
N LYS A 520 6.62 9.63 -17.87
CA LYS A 520 5.73 10.65 -17.27
C LYS A 520 4.74 11.27 -18.28
N GLY A 521 5.09 11.27 -19.57
CA GLY A 521 4.25 11.75 -20.67
C GLY A 521 3.18 10.78 -21.18
N LEU A 522 3.10 9.54 -20.67
CA LEU A 522 2.01 8.63 -21.05
C LEU A 522 0.69 9.10 -20.42
N SER A 523 -0.32 9.26 -21.29
CA SER A 523 -1.69 9.57 -20.90
C SER A 523 -2.29 8.44 -20.05
N VAL A 524 -3.12 8.80 -19.09
CA VAL A 524 -3.84 7.89 -18.18
C VAL A 524 -5.31 7.76 -18.62
N GLU A 525 -5.57 7.93 -19.90
CA GLU A 525 -6.92 7.94 -20.46
C GLU A 525 -7.25 6.60 -21.12
N MET A 526 -8.48 6.13 -20.89
CA MET A 526 -9.03 4.98 -21.60
C MET A 526 -9.45 5.37 -23.02
N ILE A 527 -9.60 4.38 -23.89
CA ILE A 527 -10.12 4.59 -25.24
C ILE A 527 -11.58 5.06 -25.15
N ASP A 528 -11.87 6.27 -25.65
CA ASP A 528 -13.25 6.72 -25.81
C ASP A 528 -13.88 6.08 -27.05
N TRP A 529 -14.62 4.99 -26.83
CA TRP A 529 -15.33 4.26 -27.88
C TRP A 529 -16.57 4.96 -28.45
N SER A 530 -16.97 6.12 -27.90
CA SER A 530 -18.20 6.82 -28.30
C SER A 530 -18.00 7.78 -29.48
N VAL A 531 -16.74 8.02 -29.86
CA VAL A 531 -16.34 8.94 -30.94
C VAL A 531 -15.40 8.24 -31.92
N ASN A 532 -15.48 8.59 -33.20
CA ASN A 532 -14.47 8.16 -34.17
C ASN A 532 -13.19 9.00 -34.01
N GLU A 533 -12.04 8.43 -34.37
CA GLU A 533 -10.79 9.18 -34.46
C GLU A 533 -10.93 10.29 -35.51
N ARG A 534 -10.29 11.43 -35.27
CA ARG A 534 -10.31 12.54 -36.22
C ARG A 534 -9.47 12.14 -37.44
N ASP A 535 -10.02 12.40 -38.62
CA ASP A 535 -9.24 12.33 -39.85
C ASP A 535 -8.21 13.46 -39.84
N LEU A 536 -6.93 13.10 -39.70
CA LEU A 536 -5.81 14.03 -39.72
C LEU A 536 -5.17 14.12 -41.11
N THR A 537 -5.77 13.47 -42.13
CA THR A 537 -5.29 13.67 -43.50
C THR A 537 -5.50 15.14 -43.88
N PRO A 538 -4.45 15.84 -44.38
CA PRO A 538 -4.62 17.19 -44.86
C PRO A 538 -5.68 17.16 -45.95
N GLN A 539 -6.81 17.85 -45.73
CA GLN A 539 -7.77 18.07 -46.80
C GLN A 539 -7.02 18.81 -47.91
N GLN A 540 -6.76 18.12 -49.02
CA GLN A 540 -6.43 18.80 -50.26
C GLN A 540 -7.61 19.72 -50.54
N SER A 541 -7.38 21.03 -50.43
CA SER A 541 -8.34 22.05 -50.78
C SER A 541 -8.70 21.90 -52.25
N LEU A 542 -9.81 21.21 -52.52
CA LEU A 542 -10.57 21.36 -53.75
C LEU A 542 -11.22 22.74 -53.69
N GLU A 543 -10.42 23.77 -53.93
CA GLU A 543 -10.94 25.09 -54.31
C GLU A 543 -10.63 25.34 -55.77
N SER A 544 -11.74 25.64 -56.46
CA SER A 544 -11.90 26.28 -57.77
C SER A 544 -11.35 25.58 -58.99
N ASP A 545 -12.27 24.84 -59.64
CA ASP A 545 -12.59 25.09 -61.04
C ASP A 545 -12.46 26.58 -61.36
N ASP A 546 -11.44 26.96 -62.13
CA ASP A 546 -11.51 28.15 -62.96
C ASP A 546 -11.15 27.81 -64.41
N TYR A 547 -12.21 27.93 -65.18
CA TYR A 547 -12.39 27.85 -66.60
C TYR A 547 -11.55 28.89 -67.35
N TYR A 548 -10.47 28.46 -68.02
CA TYR A 548 -9.88 29.10 -69.20
C TYR A 548 -9.31 27.94 -70.03
N GLY A 549 -9.87 27.59 -71.18
CA GLY A 549 -9.88 28.41 -72.40
C GLY A 549 -8.77 27.88 -73.30
N GLU A 550 -9.15 27.09 -74.31
CA GLU A 550 -8.30 26.60 -75.39
C GLU A 550 -7.53 27.77 -76.05
N ASP A 551 -6.22 27.63 -76.26
CA ASP A 551 -5.68 27.58 -77.63
C ASP A 551 -4.17 27.28 -77.69
N SER A 552 -3.87 26.40 -78.66
CA SER A 552 -2.67 26.24 -79.49
C SER A 552 -1.32 25.82 -78.87
N ASP A 553 -0.93 24.61 -79.24
CA ASP A 553 0.34 24.22 -79.90
C ASP A 553 1.62 24.97 -79.53
N ASP A 554 2.59 24.27 -78.93
CA ASP A 554 3.79 23.87 -79.69
C ASP A 554 4.67 22.85 -78.93
N GLU A 555 5.51 22.22 -79.74
CA GLU A 555 6.35 21.06 -79.54
C GLU A 555 7.31 20.99 -78.32
N SER A 556 7.69 19.74 -78.05
CA SER A 556 9.05 19.26 -77.72
C SER A 556 9.43 19.01 -76.25
N GLY A 557 9.46 17.71 -75.91
CA GLY A 557 10.70 17.05 -75.50
C GLY A 557 11.06 17.02 -74.01
N TRP A 558 11.80 15.95 -73.67
CA TRP A 558 12.53 15.66 -72.44
C TRP A 558 11.74 14.89 -71.36
N SER A 559 11.86 13.56 -71.24
CA SER A 559 13.02 12.77 -70.75
C SER A 559 13.38 13.03 -69.28
N ASN A 560 13.20 11.98 -68.46
CA ASN A 560 13.94 11.63 -67.24
C ASN A 560 13.90 12.61 -66.05
N TYR A 561 13.48 12.13 -64.87
CA TYR A 561 14.42 11.61 -63.85
C TYR A 561 13.72 11.27 -62.52
N TYR A 562 14.14 10.12 -61.97
CA TYR A 562 14.04 9.57 -60.60
C TYR A 562 12.68 9.24 -59.98
#